data_AF-A0A260ZRX6-F1
#
_entry.id   AF-A0A260ZRX6-F1
#
_cell.length_a   1.000
_cell.length_b   1.000
_cell.length_c   1.000
_cell.angle_alpha   90.00
_cell.angle_beta   90.00
_cell.angle_gamma   90.00
#
_symmetry.space_group_name_H-M   'P 1'
#
loop_
_entity.id
_entity.type
_entity.pdbx_description
1 polymer ?
#
loop_
_entity_poly.entity_id
_entity_poly.type
_entity_poly.pdbx_seq_one_letter_code
_entity_poly.pdbx_strand_id
1 'polypeptide(L)'
;MKEAKLIKNQDLVDAFFNDFGFILRNKTKPFKYMNIEESSYNCYPPTYYDRDLLNSVKTTYSIYGCCTSARPLRGSIEPVTHLKQINEMYTLQPTADKFHDRFDCILESRESLIPIQILDVTVLRPSHFLNMARLIDMKQLRCIAIRKTYGDSDEENGKQLVLNEIVELNGFKYIQELIISGFKATVSLEKLLHIPHLKVTISTITIKDVLLVKRNMLTSPTAKSRRVYCDHIEDADTLHNTLGHANPDYHNIYWYFKLPESDQTLQMSKKHHDYGNCFSFKWIKSSCIPKNAVVH
;
A
#
# COMPACT_ATOMS: atom_id res chain seq x y z
N MET A 1 9.20 -2.28 34.32
CA MET A 1 10.00 -2.90 33.24
C MET A 1 10.95 -1.81 32.73
N LYS A 2 12.27 -1.97 32.84
CA LYS A 2 13.21 -1.10 32.11
C LYS A 2 12.97 -1.32 30.61
N GLU A 3 12.95 -0.27 29.80
CA GLU A 3 12.94 -0.38 28.33
C GLU A 3 14.21 -1.14 27.90
N ALA A 4 14.11 -2.47 27.80
CA ALA A 4 15.17 -3.27 27.22
C ALA A 4 15.11 -3.04 25.71
N LYS A 5 16.25 -2.64 25.11
CA LYS A 5 16.35 -2.47 23.67
C LYS A 5 16.24 -3.84 23.00
N LEU A 6 15.05 -4.17 22.50
CA LEU A 6 14.74 -5.51 21.96
C LEU A 6 15.54 -5.79 20.67
N ILE A 7 15.89 -4.73 19.93
CA ILE A 7 16.66 -4.74 18.69
C ILE A 7 17.95 -3.95 18.89
N LYS A 8 19.06 -4.49 18.39
CA LYS A 8 20.36 -3.79 18.41
C LYS A 8 20.26 -2.45 17.64
N ASN A 9 20.80 -1.39 18.22
CA ASN A 9 20.91 -0.05 17.64
C ASN A 9 19.60 0.76 17.52
N GLN A 10 18.68 0.71 18.50
CA GLN A 10 17.48 1.57 18.53
C GLN A 10 17.75 3.10 18.44
N ASP A 11 18.99 3.56 18.64
CA ASP A 11 19.35 4.99 18.54
C ASP A 11 19.66 5.44 17.09
N LEU A 12 19.49 4.56 16.09
CA LEU A 12 19.83 4.82 14.69
C LEU A 12 19.08 5.99 14.06
N VAL A 13 17.83 6.26 14.46
CA VAL A 13 17.02 7.32 13.86
C VAL A 13 17.65 8.70 14.10
N ASP A 14 18.12 8.96 15.32
CA ASP A 14 18.75 10.25 15.65
C ASP A 14 20.08 10.41 14.93
N ALA A 15 20.92 9.37 14.96
CA ALA A 15 22.21 9.37 14.26
C ALA A 15 22.01 9.61 12.75
N PHE A 16 21.08 8.90 12.12
CA PHE A 16 20.75 9.06 10.71
C PHE A 16 20.35 10.50 10.36
N PHE A 17 19.44 11.10 11.14
CA PHE A 17 18.96 12.44 10.84
C PHE A 17 19.94 13.56 11.22
N ASN A 18 20.86 13.32 12.14
CA ASN A 18 21.93 14.28 12.42
C ASN A 18 22.83 14.50 11.20
N ASP A 19 23.13 13.43 10.45
CA ASP A 19 23.96 13.52 9.25
C ASP A 19 23.11 13.88 8.00
N PHE A 20 22.01 13.17 7.79
CA PHE A 20 21.21 13.29 6.56
C PHE A 20 20.28 14.51 6.57
N GLY A 21 19.86 14.96 7.76
CA GLY A 21 18.91 16.07 7.89
C GLY A 21 19.42 17.37 7.29
N PHE A 22 20.73 17.64 7.41
CA PHE A 22 21.34 18.82 6.79
C PHE A 22 21.22 18.81 5.26
N ILE A 23 21.40 17.65 4.63
CA ILE A 23 21.28 17.47 3.18
C ILE A 23 19.84 17.71 2.74
N LEU A 24 18.87 17.13 3.46
CA LEU A 24 17.45 17.31 3.16
C LEU A 24 17.01 18.76 3.31
N ARG A 25 17.47 19.50 4.33
CA ARG A 25 17.08 20.91 4.54
C ARG A 25 17.55 21.82 3.41
N ASN A 26 18.80 21.66 2.99
CA ASN A 26 19.43 22.59 2.05
C ASN A 26 19.24 22.22 0.57
N LYS A 27 18.58 21.10 0.27
CA LYS A 27 18.39 20.69 -1.12
C LYS A 27 17.34 21.54 -1.81
N THR A 28 17.75 22.21 -2.88
CA THR A 28 16.87 23.06 -3.72
C THR A 28 16.44 22.36 -5.01
N LYS A 29 17.23 21.41 -5.53
CA LYS A 29 16.90 20.67 -6.76
C LYS A 29 15.85 19.59 -6.51
N PRO A 30 14.87 19.41 -7.41
CA PRO A 30 13.87 18.35 -7.31
C PRO A 30 14.46 16.95 -7.18
N PHE A 31 13.91 16.14 -6.27
CA PHE A 31 14.14 14.71 -6.26
C PHE A 31 13.38 14.07 -7.41
N LYS A 32 14.09 13.40 -8.32
CA LYS A 32 13.45 12.57 -9.35
C LYS A 32 12.66 11.42 -8.72
N TYR A 33 13.21 10.84 -7.65
CA TYR A 33 12.65 9.69 -6.96
C TYR A 33 13.02 9.76 -5.48
N MET A 34 12.04 9.50 -4.61
CA MET A 34 12.23 9.30 -3.18
C MET A 34 11.50 8.02 -2.77
N ASN A 35 12.21 7.13 -2.10
CA ASN A 35 11.67 5.92 -1.50
C ASN A 35 11.83 5.98 0.02
N ILE A 36 10.75 5.78 0.75
CA ILE A 36 10.74 5.62 2.20
C ILE A 36 10.13 4.25 2.48
N GLU A 37 11.00 3.30 2.81
CA GLU A 37 10.60 1.92 3.04
C GLU A 37 10.63 1.61 4.53
N GLU A 38 9.44 1.39 5.08
CA GLU A 38 9.28 0.82 6.40
C GLU A 38 9.08 -0.69 6.26
N SER A 39 10.05 -1.47 6.75
CA SER A 39 10.01 -2.92 6.71
C SER A 39 9.45 -3.50 8.02
N SER A 40 8.52 -4.45 7.91
CA SER A 40 8.03 -5.21 9.07
C SER A 40 9.19 -5.94 9.75
N TYR A 41 9.13 -6.10 11.08
CA TYR A 41 10.16 -6.84 11.80
C TYR A 41 10.21 -8.33 11.49
N ASN A 42 9.20 -8.85 10.78
CA ASN A 42 9.15 -10.23 10.29
C ASN A 42 10.33 -10.59 9.37
N CYS A 43 11.02 -9.58 8.84
CA CYS A 43 12.17 -9.76 7.96
C CYS A 43 13.52 -9.88 8.70
N TYR A 44 13.59 -9.68 10.03
CA TYR A 44 14.86 -9.77 10.75
C TYR A 44 15.14 -11.19 11.25
N PRO A 45 16.29 -11.78 10.89
CA PRO A 45 16.72 -13.05 11.45
C PRO A 45 16.78 -13.02 12.99
N PRO A 46 16.61 -14.16 13.68
CA PRO A 46 16.70 -14.26 15.14
C PRO A 46 18.00 -13.68 15.75
N THR A 47 19.05 -13.51 14.94
CA THR A 47 20.34 -12.94 15.34
C THR A 47 20.33 -11.43 15.58
N TYR A 48 19.29 -10.71 15.15
CA TYR A 48 19.15 -9.26 15.30
C TYR A 48 18.50 -8.84 16.63
N TYR A 49 17.83 -9.79 17.29
CA TYR A 49 17.29 -9.61 18.63
C TYR A 49 18.41 -9.58 19.67
N ASP A 50 18.21 -8.83 20.75
CA ASP A 50 19.09 -8.92 21.91
C ASP A 50 19.10 -10.36 22.43
N ARG A 51 20.29 -10.97 22.47
CA ARG A 51 20.46 -12.38 22.81
C ARG A 51 20.11 -12.64 24.27
N ASP A 52 20.35 -11.68 25.16
CA ASP A 52 20.09 -11.82 26.59
C ASP A 52 18.59 -11.79 26.88
N LEU A 53 17.86 -10.94 26.16
CA LEU A 53 16.40 -10.93 26.19
C LEU A 53 15.81 -12.20 25.54
N LEU A 54 16.35 -12.65 24.41
CA LEU A 54 15.91 -13.90 23.78
C LEU A 54 16.09 -15.10 24.73
N ASN A 55 17.18 -15.10 25.51
CA ASN A 55 17.45 -16.11 26.52
C ASN A 55 16.52 -15.98 27.74
N SER A 56 16.18 -14.76 28.18
CA SER A 56 15.24 -14.58 29.31
C SER A 56 13.84 -15.08 28.94
N VAL A 57 13.34 -14.76 27.74
CA VAL A 57 12.02 -15.23 27.27
C VAL A 57 12.00 -16.75 27.14
N LYS A 58 13.05 -17.37 26.56
CA LYS A 58 13.20 -18.84 26.55
C LYS A 58 13.13 -19.46 27.94
N THR A 59 13.72 -18.80 28.94
CA THR A 59 13.76 -19.27 30.32
C THR A 59 12.37 -19.18 30.98
N THR A 60 11.60 -18.12 30.71
CA THR A 60 10.22 -17.97 31.23
C THR A 60 9.29 -19.06 30.70
N TYR A 61 9.32 -19.36 29.40
CA TYR A 61 8.52 -20.46 28.83
C TYR A 61 8.95 -21.84 29.35
N SER A 62 10.24 -22.03 29.63
CA SER A 62 10.74 -23.26 30.29
C SER A 62 10.13 -23.46 31.69
N ILE A 63 9.84 -22.38 32.43
CA ILE A 63 9.25 -22.47 33.77
C ILE A 63 7.77 -22.83 33.71
N TYR A 64 7.01 -22.26 32.75
CA TYR A 64 5.61 -22.61 32.53
C TYR A 64 5.43 -24.00 31.86
N GLY A 65 6.45 -24.47 31.12
CA GLY A 65 6.51 -25.81 30.53
C GLY A 65 6.89 -26.94 31.52
N CYS A 66 7.33 -26.61 32.74
CA CYS A 66 7.66 -27.62 33.76
C CYS A 66 6.47 -28.50 34.20
N CYS A 67 5.24 -28.17 33.81
CA CYS A 67 4.06 -29.00 34.05
C CYS A 67 3.54 -29.75 32.80
N THR A 68 4.14 -29.57 31.61
CA THR A 68 3.74 -30.29 30.38
C THR A 68 4.94 -30.63 29.49
N SER A 69 5.54 -31.81 29.72
CA SER A 69 6.47 -32.54 28.83
C SER A 69 7.64 -31.77 28.18
N ALA A 70 8.86 -32.21 28.50
CA ALA A 70 10.10 -31.82 27.82
C ALA A 70 10.06 -32.20 26.32
N ARG A 71 9.71 -31.24 25.45
CA ARG A 71 10.12 -31.25 24.04
C ARG A 71 11.11 -30.13 23.79
N PRO A 72 12.21 -30.37 23.05
CA PRO A 72 13.05 -29.28 22.60
C PRO A 72 12.20 -28.38 21.70
N LEU A 73 12.02 -27.11 22.08
CA LEU A 73 11.32 -26.07 21.31
C LEU A 73 12.16 -25.65 20.07
N ARG A 74 12.66 -26.62 19.31
CA ARG A 74 13.26 -26.38 18.00
C ARG A 74 12.10 -26.21 17.02
N GLY A 75 11.63 -24.97 16.89
CA GLY A 75 10.54 -24.62 15.97
C GLY A 75 9.20 -24.28 16.62
N SER A 76 9.16 -23.88 17.90
CA SER A 76 7.92 -23.33 18.43
C SER A 76 7.65 -21.96 17.83
N ILE A 77 6.50 -21.87 17.17
CA ILE A 77 5.96 -20.65 16.56
C ILE A 77 5.63 -19.64 17.66
N GLU A 78 5.18 -20.09 18.84
CA GLU A 78 4.68 -19.24 19.92
C GLU A 78 5.67 -18.21 20.50
N PRO A 79 6.92 -18.54 20.90
CA PRO A 79 7.84 -17.53 21.42
C PRO A 79 8.28 -16.53 20.35
N VAL A 80 8.38 -16.96 19.10
CA VAL A 80 8.70 -16.09 17.97
C VAL A 80 7.54 -15.13 17.73
N THR A 81 6.30 -15.63 17.69
CA THR A 81 5.07 -14.81 17.58
C THR A 81 4.94 -13.83 18.75
N HIS A 82 5.22 -14.24 19.98
CA HIS A 82 5.16 -13.36 21.14
C HIS A 82 6.21 -12.23 21.08
N LEU A 83 7.45 -12.56 20.71
CA LEU A 83 8.50 -11.55 20.50
C LEU A 83 8.19 -10.60 19.34
N LYS A 84 7.53 -11.10 18.28
CA LYS A 84 7.03 -10.26 17.18
C LYS A 84 6.01 -9.25 17.67
N GLN A 85 4.99 -9.70 18.41
CA GLN A 85 3.96 -8.82 18.98
C GLN A 85 4.58 -7.75 19.91
N ILE A 86 5.51 -8.15 20.78
CA ILE A 86 6.24 -7.22 21.64
C ILE A 86 7.04 -6.22 20.79
N ASN A 87 7.78 -6.65 19.78
CA ASN A 87 8.55 -5.74 18.94
C ASN A 87 7.69 -4.78 18.12
N GLU A 88 6.57 -5.25 17.60
CA GLU A 88 5.61 -4.43 16.86
C GLU A 88 5.14 -3.27 17.74
N MET A 89 4.75 -3.57 18.99
CA MET A 89 4.21 -2.57 19.91
C MET A 89 5.28 -1.68 20.55
N TYR A 90 6.39 -2.25 21.01
CA TYR A 90 7.40 -1.55 21.82
C TYR A 90 8.62 -1.08 21.01
N THR A 91 8.72 -1.40 19.72
CA THR A 91 9.87 -0.98 18.90
C THR A 91 9.49 -0.49 17.51
N LEU A 92 8.49 -1.05 16.83
CA LEU A 92 8.21 -0.67 15.42
C LEU A 92 7.51 0.66 15.42
N GLN A 93 6.36 0.71 16.08
CA GLN A 93 5.55 1.91 16.16
C GLN A 93 6.35 3.09 16.74
N PRO A 94 7.07 2.96 17.88
CA PRO A 94 7.86 4.08 18.40
C PRO A 94 9.00 4.52 17.47
N THR A 95 9.67 3.60 16.77
CA THR A 95 10.77 3.94 15.84
C THR A 95 10.23 4.62 14.58
N ALA A 96 9.11 4.13 14.06
CA ALA A 96 8.43 4.70 12.91
C ALA A 96 7.87 6.09 13.23
N ASP A 97 7.17 6.23 14.36
CA ASP A 97 6.68 7.52 14.86
C ASP A 97 7.86 8.50 15.00
N LYS A 98 8.95 8.09 15.66
CA LYS A 98 10.16 8.92 15.79
C LYS A 98 10.79 9.27 14.43
N PHE A 99 10.84 8.34 13.49
CA PHE A 99 11.38 8.60 12.15
C PHE A 99 10.54 9.64 11.41
N HIS A 100 9.22 9.45 11.37
CA HIS A 100 8.30 10.36 10.69
C HIS A 100 8.27 11.73 11.35
N ASP A 101 8.26 11.81 12.68
CA ASP A 101 8.33 13.09 13.41
C ASP A 101 9.61 13.86 13.05
N ARG A 102 10.77 13.18 13.03
CA ARG A 102 12.05 13.82 12.68
C ARG A 102 12.10 14.24 11.22
N PHE A 103 11.55 13.42 10.33
CA PHE A 103 11.44 13.74 8.91
C PHE A 103 10.55 14.96 8.68
N ASP A 104 9.38 14.99 9.30
CA ASP A 104 8.42 16.09 9.23
C ASP A 104 9.04 17.38 9.78
N CYS A 105 9.70 17.35 10.95
CA CYS A 105 10.44 18.50 11.50
C CYS A 105 11.49 19.05 10.51
N ILE A 106 12.19 18.17 9.78
CA ILE A 106 13.17 18.59 8.77
C ILE A 106 12.46 19.28 7.61
N LEU A 107 11.35 18.73 7.12
CA LEU A 107 10.58 19.32 6.03
C LEU A 107 9.95 20.66 6.43
N GLU A 108 9.42 20.78 7.64
CA GLU A 108 8.87 22.01 8.22
C GLU A 108 9.92 23.11 8.36
N SER A 109 11.17 22.75 8.67
CA SER A 109 12.25 23.72 8.82
C SER A 109 12.74 24.34 7.50
N ARG A 110 12.25 23.85 6.35
CA ARG A 110 12.64 24.36 5.04
C ARG A 110 11.89 25.65 4.72
N GLU A 111 12.57 26.59 4.06
CA GLU A 111 11.94 27.81 3.52
C GLU A 111 10.90 27.52 2.43
N SER A 112 10.98 26.35 1.79
CA SER A 112 10.06 25.94 0.73
C SER A 112 9.80 24.43 0.73
N LEU A 113 8.59 24.07 0.27
CA LEU A 113 8.16 22.69 0.10
C LEU A 113 9.17 21.91 -0.74
N ILE A 114 9.45 20.67 -0.34
CA ILE A 114 10.42 19.84 -1.06
C ILE A 114 9.85 19.38 -2.41
N PRO A 115 10.53 19.63 -3.54
CA PRO A 115 10.06 19.18 -4.84
C PRO A 115 10.44 17.71 -5.08
N ILE A 116 9.44 16.86 -5.32
CA ILE A 116 9.59 15.42 -5.56
C ILE A 116 8.75 15.05 -6.79
N GLN A 117 9.30 14.28 -7.72
CA GLN A 117 8.56 13.83 -8.92
C GLN A 117 7.89 12.47 -8.75
N ILE A 118 8.54 11.55 -8.05
CA ILE A 118 8.04 10.20 -7.77
C ILE A 118 8.27 9.91 -6.30
N LEU A 119 7.19 9.64 -5.57
CA LEU A 119 7.23 9.27 -4.16
C LEU A 119 6.72 7.83 -4.02
N ASP A 120 7.60 6.97 -3.50
CA ASP A 120 7.26 5.63 -3.06
C ASP A 120 7.40 5.59 -1.53
N VAL A 121 6.34 5.24 -0.82
CA VAL A 121 6.31 5.23 0.64
C VAL A 121 5.60 4.00 1.16
N THR A 122 6.20 3.37 2.16
CA THR A 122 5.57 2.33 2.97
C THR A 122 5.40 2.87 4.38
N VAL A 123 4.18 2.88 4.91
CA VAL A 123 3.85 3.47 6.23
C VAL A 123 2.93 2.56 7.04
N LEU A 124 3.08 2.56 8.36
CA LEU A 124 2.15 1.89 9.28
C LEU A 124 0.77 2.55 9.32
N ARG A 125 0.73 3.89 9.41
CA ARG A 125 -0.50 4.65 9.63
C ARG A 125 -0.71 5.70 8.54
N PRO A 126 -1.97 6.00 8.15
CA PRO A 126 -2.27 7.06 7.19
C PRO A 126 -1.65 8.42 7.55
N SER A 127 -1.61 8.76 8.84
CA SER A 127 -1.07 10.02 9.35
C SER A 127 0.39 10.26 8.98
N HIS A 128 1.23 9.22 8.99
CA HIS A 128 2.65 9.31 8.62
C HIS A 128 2.84 9.80 7.18
N PHE A 129 1.99 9.34 6.27
CA PHE A 129 2.00 9.84 4.90
C PHE A 129 1.36 11.22 4.80
N LEU A 130 0.19 11.43 5.40
CA LEU A 130 -0.58 12.67 5.24
C LEU A 130 0.14 13.89 5.82
N ASN A 131 0.86 13.74 6.93
CA ASN A 131 1.65 14.82 7.53
C ASN A 131 2.77 15.24 6.59
N MET A 132 3.62 14.29 6.18
CA MET A 132 4.65 14.50 5.17
C MET A 132 4.10 15.11 3.88
N ALA A 133 2.98 14.58 3.35
CA ALA A 133 2.43 15.01 2.07
C ALA A 133 1.99 16.49 2.05
N ARG A 134 1.70 17.08 3.23
CA ARG A 134 1.41 18.52 3.36
C ARG A 134 2.67 19.38 3.31
N LEU A 135 3.84 18.78 3.49
CA LEU A 135 5.16 19.42 3.55
C LEU A 135 5.97 19.23 2.25
N ILE A 136 5.39 18.58 1.23
CA ILE A 136 6.01 18.38 -0.10
C ILE A 136 5.29 19.18 -1.19
N ASP A 137 6.01 19.54 -2.26
CA ASP A 137 5.42 20.23 -3.42
C ASP A 137 4.67 19.22 -4.31
N MET A 138 3.44 18.93 -3.92
CA MET A 138 2.51 18.03 -4.61
C MET A 138 2.24 18.43 -6.07
N LYS A 139 2.48 19.69 -6.49
CA LYS A 139 2.29 20.11 -7.88
C LYS A 139 3.36 19.54 -8.81
N GLN A 140 4.54 19.23 -8.28
CA GLN A 140 5.62 18.60 -9.04
C GLN A 140 5.55 17.08 -9.00
N LEU A 141 4.73 16.52 -8.11
CA LEU A 141 4.58 15.09 -7.91
C LEU A 141 3.76 14.49 -9.06
N ARG A 142 4.37 13.57 -9.79
CA ARG A 142 3.74 12.89 -10.91
C ARG A 142 3.20 11.53 -10.49
N CYS A 143 3.93 10.83 -9.63
CA CYS A 143 3.61 9.48 -9.21
C CYS A 143 3.68 9.36 -7.69
N ILE A 144 2.66 8.74 -7.12
CA ILE A 144 2.55 8.40 -5.70
C ILE A 144 2.28 6.91 -5.59
N ALA A 145 3.13 6.19 -4.87
CA ALA A 145 2.87 4.82 -4.44
C ALA A 145 2.90 4.74 -2.91
N ILE A 146 1.77 4.34 -2.32
CA ILE A 146 1.59 4.22 -0.87
C ILE A 146 1.27 2.77 -0.54
N ARG A 147 2.10 2.17 0.31
CA ARG A 147 1.93 0.80 0.78
C ARG A 147 1.78 0.81 2.29
N LYS A 148 0.95 -0.09 2.80
CA LYS A 148 0.87 -0.34 4.23
C LYS A 148 2.02 -1.26 4.65
N THR A 149 2.70 -0.92 5.72
CA THR A 149 3.59 -1.84 6.44
C THR A 149 2.72 -2.91 7.11
N TYR A 150 2.92 -4.19 6.80
CA TYR A 150 2.18 -5.28 7.44
C TYR A 150 2.76 -5.59 8.83
N GLY A 151 1.95 -5.44 9.88
CA GLY A 151 2.23 -5.96 11.22
C GLY A 151 1.41 -7.24 11.50
N ASP A 152 1.90 -8.12 12.39
CA ASP A 152 1.19 -9.36 12.73
C ASP A 152 -0.13 -9.04 13.51
N SER A 153 -0.21 -7.88 14.18
CA SER A 153 -1.41 -7.44 14.92
C SER A 153 -2.57 -6.91 14.04
N ASP A 154 -2.32 -6.73 12.75
CA ASP A 154 -3.32 -6.21 11.81
C ASP A 154 -4.40 -7.25 11.46
N GLU A 155 -4.07 -8.54 11.55
CA GLU A 155 -5.03 -9.65 11.35
C GLU A 155 -6.00 -9.77 12.54
N GLU A 156 -5.55 -9.45 13.77
CA GLU A 156 -6.35 -9.58 14.99
C GLU A 156 -7.35 -8.42 15.19
N ASN A 157 -7.03 -7.21 14.71
CA ASN A 157 -7.81 -6.02 15.04
C ASN A 157 -8.97 -5.71 14.08
N GLY A 158 -9.06 -6.34 12.91
CA GLY A 158 -10.17 -6.20 11.96
C GLY A 158 -10.46 -4.76 11.46
N LYS A 159 -9.71 -3.76 11.90
CA LYS A 159 -9.90 -2.35 11.59
C LYS A 159 -9.27 -2.04 10.24
N GLN A 160 -10.12 -1.83 9.25
CA GLN A 160 -9.71 -1.37 7.93
C GLN A 160 -9.10 0.03 8.05
N LEU A 161 -7.82 0.18 7.69
CA LEU A 161 -7.19 1.50 7.62
C LEU A 161 -7.60 2.19 6.32
N VAL A 162 -8.14 3.40 6.46
CA VAL A 162 -8.69 4.20 5.36
C VAL A 162 -7.76 5.38 5.09
N LEU A 163 -7.56 5.71 3.80
CA LEU A 163 -6.77 6.85 3.35
C LEU A 163 -7.60 7.72 2.41
N ASN A 164 -8.57 8.44 2.96
CA ASN A 164 -9.50 9.25 2.18
C ASN A 164 -8.99 10.67 1.97
N GLU A 165 -8.33 11.20 2.98
CA GLU A 165 -7.84 12.58 3.08
C GLU A 165 -6.79 12.89 2.01
N ILE A 166 -6.27 11.89 1.30
CA ILE A 166 -5.38 12.09 0.15
C ILE A 166 -6.04 12.95 -0.93
N VAL A 167 -7.36 12.87 -1.11
CA VAL A 167 -8.08 13.67 -2.12
C VAL A 167 -8.17 15.15 -1.76
N GLU A 168 -7.90 15.50 -0.51
CA GLU A 168 -7.95 16.86 0.03
C GLU A 168 -6.59 17.57 -0.07
N LEU A 169 -5.53 16.84 -0.42
CA LEU A 169 -4.19 17.41 -0.55
C LEU A 169 -4.13 18.45 -1.67
N ASN A 170 -3.55 19.61 -1.36
CA ASN A 170 -3.35 20.66 -2.35
C ASN A 170 -2.41 20.18 -3.45
N GLY A 171 -2.90 20.10 -4.68
CA GLY A 171 -2.13 19.59 -5.82
C GLY A 171 -2.45 18.14 -6.20
N PHE A 172 -3.32 17.44 -5.46
CA PHE A 172 -3.77 16.09 -5.80
C PHE A 172 -4.29 15.96 -7.24
N LYS A 173 -4.95 17.01 -7.77
CA LYS A 173 -5.45 17.07 -9.15
C LYS A 173 -4.38 16.96 -10.24
N TYR A 174 -3.10 17.14 -9.92
CA TYR A 174 -1.99 17.08 -10.89
C TYR A 174 -1.34 15.70 -10.98
N ILE A 175 -1.67 14.78 -10.06
CA ILE A 175 -1.10 13.44 -9.99
C ILE A 175 -1.43 12.66 -11.26
N GLN A 176 -0.40 12.05 -11.85
CA GLN A 176 -0.50 11.26 -13.08
C GLN A 176 -0.65 9.76 -12.78
N GLU A 177 -0.08 9.31 -11.65
CA GLU A 177 -0.14 7.93 -11.21
C GLU A 177 -0.33 7.85 -9.70
N LEU A 178 -1.33 7.08 -9.27
CA LEU A 178 -1.63 6.81 -7.87
C LEU A 178 -1.77 5.31 -7.65
N ILE A 179 -0.95 4.78 -6.75
CA ILE A 179 -1.00 3.39 -6.31
C ILE A 179 -1.19 3.40 -4.79
N ILE A 180 -2.30 2.85 -4.32
CA ILE A 180 -2.57 2.63 -2.89
C ILE A 180 -2.75 1.13 -2.68
N SER A 181 -1.99 0.55 -1.76
CA SER A 181 -2.11 -0.86 -1.38
C SER A 181 -2.00 -1.06 0.13
N GLY A 182 -2.80 -1.97 0.66
CA GLY A 182 -2.90 -2.23 2.11
C GLY A 182 -3.75 -1.20 2.88
N PHE A 183 -4.03 -0.04 2.28
CA PHE A 183 -5.05 0.90 2.74
C PHE A 183 -6.29 0.85 1.84
N LYS A 184 -7.44 1.22 2.39
CA LYS A 184 -8.69 1.34 1.64
C LYS A 184 -9.03 2.79 1.35
N ALA A 185 -9.65 3.02 0.20
CA ALA A 185 -10.35 4.26 -0.11
C ALA A 185 -11.87 4.01 0.05
N THR A 186 -12.54 4.87 0.80
CA THR A 186 -14.02 4.91 0.86
C THR A 186 -14.60 6.16 0.20
N VAL A 187 -13.75 7.06 -0.30
CA VAL A 187 -14.16 8.13 -1.21
C VAL A 187 -14.77 7.56 -2.50
N SER A 188 -15.74 8.29 -3.07
CA SER A 188 -16.29 7.96 -4.39
C SER A 188 -15.18 7.83 -5.42
N LEU A 189 -15.23 6.76 -6.22
CA LEU A 189 -14.26 6.53 -7.30
C LEU A 189 -14.17 7.74 -8.23
N GLU A 190 -15.27 8.46 -8.48
CA GLU A 190 -15.32 9.66 -9.31
C GLU A 190 -14.24 10.69 -8.93
N LYS A 191 -13.99 10.87 -7.63
CA LYS A 191 -12.96 11.80 -7.13
C LYS A 191 -11.55 11.37 -7.53
N LEU A 192 -11.32 10.09 -7.78
CA LEU A 192 -10.05 9.52 -8.18
C LEU A 192 -9.93 9.36 -9.70
N LEU A 193 -11.05 9.41 -10.43
CA LEU A 193 -11.07 9.06 -11.84
C LEU A 193 -10.39 10.07 -12.77
N HIS A 194 -9.97 11.24 -12.28
CA HIS A 194 -9.15 12.17 -13.06
C HIS A 194 -7.71 11.68 -13.25
N ILE A 195 -7.25 10.71 -12.45
CA ILE A 195 -5.88 10.20 -12.45
C ILE A 195 -5.69 9.20 -13.62
N PRO A 196 -4.73 9.43 -14.54
CA PRO A 196 -4.44 8.57 -15.69
C PRO A 196 -4.15 7.11 -15.36
N HIS A 197 -3.28 6.88 -14.38
CA HIS A 197 -2.90 5.56 -13.89
C HIS A 197 -3.35 5.41 -12.44
N LEU A 198 -4.43 4.65 -12.22
CA LEU A 198 -5.02 4.49 -10.89
C LEU A 198 -4.93 3.03 -10.45
N LYS A 199 -4.43 2.77 -9.25
CA LYS A 199 -4.54 1.50 -8.54
C LYS A 199 -4.96 1.76 -7.10
N VAL A 200 -6.14 1.32 -6.71
CA VAL A 200 -6.67 1.51 -5.36
C VAL A 200 -7.39 0.27 -4.86
N THR A 201 -7.55 0.18 -3.55
CA THR A 201 -8.38 -0.83 -2.88
C THR A 201 -9.59 -0.14 -2.25
N ILE A 202 -10.78 -0.70 -2.44
CA ILE A 202 -12.05 -0.27 -1.82
C ILE A 202 -12.70 -1.47 -1.12
N SER A 203 -13.68 -1.26 -0.24
CA SER A 203 -14.32 -2.40 0.45
C SER A 203 -15.31 -3.15 -0.44
N THR A 204 -16.23 -2.41 -1.05
CA THR A 204 -17.31 -2.96 -1.87
C THR A 204 -17.35 -2.21 -3.18
N ILE A 205 -17.51 -2.93 -4.29
CA ILE A 205 -17.76 -2.35 -5.60
C ILE A 205 -19.13 -2.78 -6.11
N THR A 206 -19.85 -1.86 -6.74
CA THR A 206 -21.13 -2.15 -7.39
C THR A 206 -20.96 -2.28 -8.91
N ILE A 207 -21.95 -2.83 -9.61
CA ILE A 207 -21.97 -2.81 -11.07
C ILE A 207 -21.95 -1.38 -11.64
N LYS A 208 -22.57 -0.42 -10.94
CA LYS A 208 -22.58 1.00 -11.34
C LYS A 208 -21.18 1.58 -11.30
N ASP A 209 -20.37 1.22 -10.31
CA ASP A 209 -18.97 1.64 -10.20
C ASP A 209 -18.12 1.08 -11.33
N VAL A 210 -18.29 -0.21 -11.66
CA VAL A 210 -17.61 -0.84 -12.80
C VAL A 210 -17.95 -0.13 -14.12
N LEU A 211 -19.22 0.17 -14.35
CA LEU A 211 -19.68 0.92 -15.52
C LEU A 211 -19.18 2.37 -15.54
N LEU A 212 -19.12 3.02 -14.37
CA LEU A 212 -18.55 4.36 -14.23
C LEU A 212 -17.08 4.38 -14.65
N VAL A 213 -16.28 3.43 -14.16
CA VAL A 213 -14.86 3.30 -14.53
C VAL A 213 -14.72 3.00 -16.03
N LYS A 214 -15.53 2.08 -16.57
CA LYS A 214 -15.57 1.78 -18.02
C LYS A 214 -15.87 3.03 -18.84
N ARG A 215 -16.95 3.75 -18.51
CA ARG A 215 -17.36 4.97 -19.21
C ARG A 215 -16.25 6.00 -19.17
N ASN A 216 -15.66 6.23 -17.99
CA ASN A 216 -14.59 7.19 -17.84
C ASN A 216 -13.34 6.81 -18.65
N MET A 217 -12.98 5.52 -18.72
CA MET A 217 -11.91 5.06 -19.62
C MET A 217 -12.20 5.44 -21.07
N LEU A 218 -13.43 5.22 -21.55
CA LEU A 218 -13.83 5.50 -22.93
C LEU A 218 -13.90 7.00 -23.26
N THR A 219 -14.24 7.86 -22.28
CA THR A 219 -14.49 9.30 -22.52
C THR A 219 -13.32 10.20 -22.14
N SER A 220 -12.40 9.75 -21.29
CA SER A 220 -11.28 10.56 -20.82
C SER A 220 -10.04 10.38 -21.72
N PRO A 221 -9.54 11.45 -22.36
CA PRO A 221 -8.37 11.36 -23.23
C PRO A 221 -7.07 11.08 -22.47
N THR A 222 -7.06 11.32 -21.16
CA THR A 222 -5.88 11.11 -20.30
C THR A 222 -5.92 9.76 -19.58
N ALA A 223 -7.03 9.01 -19.64
CA ALA A 223 -7.14 7.73 -18.95
C ALA A 223 -6.28 6.65 -19.63
N LYS A 224 -5.36 6.05 -18.86
CA LYS A 224 -4.43 5.04 -19.38
C LYS A 224 -4.70 3.65 -18.81
N SER A 225 -4.79 3.54 -17.49
CA SER A 225 -5.08 2.25 -16.83
C SER A 225 -5.68 2.44 -15.45
N ARG A 226 -6.62 1.57 -15.09
CA ARG A 226 -7.27 1.59 -13.77
C ARG A 226 -7.34 0.19 -13.19
N ARG A 227 -7.01 0.05 -11.92
CA ARG A 227 -7.16 -1.18 -11.14
C ARG A 227 -7.88 -0.86 -9.85
N VAL A 228 -8.98 -1.55 -9.61
CA VAL A 228 -9.76 -1.43 -8.39
C VAL A 228 -9.80 -2.79 -7.74
N TYR A 229 -9.11 -2.91 -6.61
CA TYR A 229 -9.22 -4.07 -5.73
C TYR A 229 -10.43 -3.87 -4.82
N CYS A 230 -11.20 -4.93 -4.59
CA CYS A 230 -12.36 -4.89 -3.74
C CYS A 230 -12.52 -6.22 -3.02
N ASP A 231 -12.91 -6.17 -1.75
CA ASP A 231 -13.18 -7.39 -0.99
C ASP A 231 -14.49 -8.03 -1.49
N HIS A 232 -15.52 -7.20 -1.69
CA HIS A 232 -16.88 -7.64 -2.00
C HIS A 232 -17.38 -7.00 -3.29
N ILE A 233 -18.16 -7.75 -4.07
CA ILE A 233 -18.88 -7.26 -5.24
C ILE A 233 -20.37 -7.32 -4.91
N GLU A 234 -21.01 -6.17 -4.85
CA GLU A 234 -22.46 -6.08 -4.71
C GLU A 234 -23.11 -6.47 -6.04
N ASP A 235 -24.18 -7.27 -5.97
CA ASP A 235 -24.93 -7.75 -7.14
C ASP A 235 -24.08 -8.48 -8.18
N ALA A 236 -23.17 -9.36 -7.74
CA ALA A 236 -22.25 -10.09 -8.62
C ALA A 236 -22.93 -10.80 -9.80
N ASP A 237 -24.16 -11.29 -9.62
CA ASP A 237 -24.97 -11.96 -10.66
C ASP A 237 -25.33 -11.00 -11.82
N THR A 238 -25.50 -9.71 -11.52
CA THR A 238 -25.85 -8.70 -12.53
C THR A 238 -24.68 -8.32 -13.43
N LEU A 239 -23.45 -8.60 -12.99
CA LEU A 239 -22.22 -8.26 -13.72
C LEU A 239 -22.19 -8.87 -15.11
N HIS A 240 -22.52 -10.16 -15.22
CA HIS A 240 -22.52 -10.89 -16.49
C HIS A 240 -23.64 -10.43 -17.42
N ASN A 241 -24.83 -10.21 -16.87
CA ASN A 241 -25.98 -9.74 -17.65
C ASN A 241 -25.74 -8.34 -18.22
N THR A 242 -25.03 -7.48 -17.48
CA THR A 242 -24.82 -6.08 -17.84
C THR A 242 -23.66 -5.88 -18.82
N LEU A 243 -22.59 -6.66 -18.67
CA LEU A 243 -21.39 -6.52 -19.50
C LEU A 243 -21.40 -7.38 -20.76
N GLY A 244 -22.37 -8.28 -20.87
CA GLY A 244 -22.50 -9.23 -21.96
C GLY A 244 -21.50 -10.39 -21.86
N HIS A 245 -21.33 -11.09 -22.98
CA HIS A 245 -20.49 -12.27 -23.05
C HIS A 245 -19.06 -11.98 -22.58
N ALA A 246 -18.60 -12.81 -21.66
CA ALA A 246 -17.27 -12.72 -21.08
C ALA A 246 -16.36 -13.81 -21.65
N ASN A 247 -15.08 -13.50 -21.81
CA ASN A 247 -14.07 -14.43 -22.30
C ASN A 247 -13.30 -15.02 -21.11
N PRO A 248 -13.58 -16.26 -20.69
CA PRO A 248 -12.87 -16.88 -19.57
C PRO A 248 -11.45 -17.27 -19.99
N ASP A 249 -10.51 -17.14 -19.06
CA ASP A 249 -9.11 -17.56 -19.23
C ASP A 249 -8.54 -17.93 -17.85
N TYR A 250 -8.50 -19.23 -17.58
CA TYR A 250 -8.18 -19.83 -16.27
C TYR A 250 -8.95 -19.17 -15.11
N HIS A 251 -8.29 -18.35 -14.30
CA HIS A 251 -8.86 -17.67 -13.12
C HIS A 251 -9.30 -16.23 -13.41
N ASN A 252 -9.22 -15.80 -14.67
CA ASN A 252 -9.52 -14.45 -15.09
C ASN A 252 -10.70 -14.45 -16.06
N ILE A 253 -11.46 -13.35 -16.05
CA ILE A 253 -12.56 -13.12 -16.97
C ILE A 253 -12.30 -11.81 -17.69
N TYR A 254 -12.41 -11.82 -19.03
CA TYR A 254 -12.07 -10.69 -19.88
C TYR A 254 -13.25 -10.20 -20.73
N TRP A 255 -13.37 -8.89 -20.86
CA TRP A 255 -14.24 -8.22 -21.83
C TRP A 255 -13.41 -7.28 -22.69
N TYR A 256 -13.72 -7.25 -23.98
CA TYR A 256 -13.04 -6.40 -24.96
C TYR A 256 -14.08 -5.46 -25.57
N PHE A 257 -13.80 -4.16 -25.54
CA PHE A 257 -14.66 -3.13 -26.14
C PHE A 257 -13.86 -2.35 -27.18
N LYS A 258 -14.20 -2.55 -28.45
CA LYS A 258 -13.49 -1.94 -29.58
C LYS A 258 -14.03 -0.53 -29.82
N LEU A 259 -13.12 0.41 -30.02
CA LEU A 259 -13.48 1.74 -30.49
C LEU A 259 -13.55 1.73 -32.02
N PRO A 260 -14.58 2.34 -32.64
CA PRO A 260 -14.58 2.59 -34.07
C PRO A 260 -13.30 3.34 -34.48
N GLU A 261 -12.71 2.94 -35.60
CA GLU A 261 -11.57 3.64 -36.22
C GLU A 261 -10.26 3.68 -35.41
N SER A 262 -10.17 2.95 -34.28
CA SER A 262 -8.96 2.83 -33.47
C SER A 262 -8.32 1.45 -33.59
N ASP A 263 -6.99 1.41 -33.56
CA ASP A 263 -6.21 0.18 -33.38
C ASP A 263 -6.13 -0.28 -31.91
N GLN A 264 -6.77 0.48 -31.01
CA GLN A 264 -6.85 0.19 -29.59
C GLN A 264 -8.21 -0.39 -29.21
N THR A 265 -8.19 -1.21 -28.17
CA THR A 265 -9.37 -1.83 -27.58
C THR A 265 -9.27 -1.71 -26.07
N LEU A 266 -10.37 -1.34 -25.43
CA LEU A 266 -10.46 -1.35 -23.98
C LEU A 266 -10.59 -2.81 -23.52
N GLN A 267 -9.55 -3.32 -22.88
CA GLN A 267 -9.63 -4.58 -22.14
C GLN A 267 -10.06 -4.28 -20.72
N MET A 268 -11.17 -4.89 -20.31
CA MET A 268 -11.59 -4.99 -18.93
C MET A 268 -11.40 -6.43 -18.47
N SER A 269 -10.92 -6.64 -17.25
CA SER A 269 -10.79 -7.97 -16.67
C SER A 269 -11.16 -8.00 -15.21
N LYS A 270 -11.84 -9.06 -14.79
CA LYS A 270 -12.02 -9.41 -13.38
C LYS A 270 -11.08 -10.56 -13.04
N LYS A 271 -10.33 -10.42 -11.95
CA LYS A 271 -9.49 -11.46 -11.37
C LYS A 271 -9.96 -11.77 -9.96
N HIS A 272 -9.98 -13.05 -9.62
CA HIS A 272 -10.18 -13.50 -8.26
C HIS A 272 -8.82 -13.75 -7.60
N HIS A 273 -8.61 -13.23 -6.40
CA HIS A 273 -7.45 -13.49 -5.55
C HIS A 273 -7.95 -14.05 -4.21
N ASP A 274 -7.10 -14.77 -3.49
CA ASP A 274 -7.44 -15.35 -2.18
C ASP A 274 -7.90 -14.31 -1.15
N TYR A 275 -7.50 -13.05 -1.35
CA TYR A 275 -7.81 -11.92 -0.45
C TYR A 275 -8.75 -10.88 -1.09
N GLY A 276 -9.44 -11.21 -2.19
CA GLY A 276 -10.44 -10.33 -2.80
C GLY A 276 -10.47 -10.35 -4.32
N ASN A 277 -11.26 -9.45 -4.90
CA ASN A 277 -11.45 -9.31 -6.35
C ASN A 277 -10.65 -8.11 -6.89
N CYS A 278 -10.26 -8.18 -8.16
CA CYS A 278 -9.61 -7.07 -8.86
C CYS A 278 -10.24 -6.83 -10.22
N PHE A 279 -10.74 -5.63 -10.43
CA PHE A 279 -11.15 -5.13 -11.75
C PHE A 279 -10.01 -4.32 -12.36
N SER A 280 -9.56 -4.70 -13.55
CA SER A 280 -8.52 -4.00 -14.31
C SER A 280 -9.09 -3.50 -15.63
N PHE A 281 -8.77 -2.26 -15.98
CA PHE A 281 -9.14 -1.60 -17.22
C PHE A 281 -7.87 -1.05 -17.86
N LYS A 282 -7.59 -1.42 -19.11
CA LYS A 282 -6.42 -0.92 -19.83
C LYS A 282 -6.65 -0.93 -21.34
N TRP A 283 -5.97 -0.04 -22.02
CA TRP A 283 -5.89 -0.07 -23.48
C TRP A 283 -4.91 -1.13 -23.94
N ILE A 284 -5.30 -1.92 -24.93
CA ILE A 284 -4.44 -2.89 -25.62
C ILE A 284 -4.57 -2.68 -27.12
N LYS A 285 -3.55 -3.09 -27.89
CA LYS A 285 -3.67 -3.17 -29.35
C LYS A 285 -4.70 -4.24 -29.71
N SER A 286 -5.56 -3.97 -30.69
CA SER A 286 -6.57 -4.94 -31.15
C SER A 286 -5.95 -6.23 -31.66
N SER A 287 -4.72 -6.18 -32.20
CA SER A 287 -3.97 -7.37 -32.62
C SER A 287 -3.59 -8.31 -31.47
N CYS A 288 -3.62 -7.83 -30.22
CA CYS A 288 -3.31 -8.62 -29.03
C CYS A 288 -4.53 -9.36 -28.46
N ILE A 289 -5.71 -9.17 -29.06
CA ILE A 289 -6.93 -9.88 -28.65
C ILE A 289 -6.83 -11.33 -29.17
N PRO A 290 -7.11 -12.35 -28.34
CA PRO A 290 -7.16 -13.73 -28.81
C PRO A 290 -8.16 -13.88 -29.97
N LYS A 291 -7.78 -14.62 -31.02
CA LYS A 291 -8.61 -14.75 -32.25
C LYS A 291 -10.03 -15.24 -32.01
N ASN A 292 -10.24 -16.04 -30.96
CA ASN A 292 -11.54 -16.63 -30.61
C ASN A 292 -12.29 -15.83 -29.54
N ALA A 293 -11.77 -14.66 -29.13
CA ALA A 293 -12.43 -13.85 -28.13
C ALA A 293 -13.61 -13.09 -28.74
N VAL A 294 -14.72 -13.04 -28.00
CA VAL A 294 -15.85 -12.17 -28.29
C VAL A 294 -15.44 -10.73 -27.97
N VAL A 295 -15.60 -9.85 -28.96
CA VAL A 295 -15.31 -8.41 -28.87
C VAL A 295 -16.61 -7.65 -29.08
N HIS A 296 -16.88 -6.70 -28.18
CA HIS A 296 -18.04 -5.82 -28.19
C HIS A 296 -17.71 -4.46 -28.82
#